data_AF-A0A453DC57-F1
#
_entry.id   AF-A0A453DC57-F1
#
_cell.length_a   1.000
_cell.length_b   1.000
_cell.length_c   1.000
_cell.angle_alpha   90.00
_cell.angle_beta   90.00
_cell.angle_gamma   90.00
#
_symmetry.space_group_name_H-M   'P 1'
#
loop_
_entity.id
_entity.type
_entity.pdbx_description
1 polymer ?
#
loop_
_entity_poly.entity_id
_entity_poly.type
_entity_poly.pdbx_seq_one_letter_code
_entity_poly.pdbx_strand_id
1 'polypeptide(L)'
;MRRARVLEKDDDMARAHSLAASAGDTEIGDIVEEHYVCFTALNRTLYELDGMKGGPIKHGPSSPESLLQDAVNVIKTMMQRIPDSVNFNVMVLSRKLK
;
A
#
# COMPACT_ATOMS: atom_id res chain seq x y z
N MET A 1 1.04 5.64 -16.90
CA MET A 1 0.50 4.72 -17.92
C MET A 1 1.47 3.65 -18.43
N ARG A 2 2.71 3.96 -18.84
CA ARG A 2 3.64 2.93 -19.38
C ARG A 2 3.84 1.73 -18.44
N ARG A 3 4.14 1.96 -17.16
CA ARG A 3 4.37 0.89 -16.17
C ARG A 3 3.14 0.00 -15.98
N ALA A 4 1.94 0.58 -15.93
CA ALA A 4 0.68 -0.18 -15.82
C ALA A 4 0.46 -1.10 -17.04
N ARG A 5 0.69 -0.60 -18.27
CA ARG A 5 0.57 -1.42 -19.49
C ARG A 5 1.59 -2.55 -19.59
N VAL A 6 2.77 -2.36 -18.99
CA VAL A 6 3.78 -3.43 -18.90
C VAL A 6 3.32 -4.48 -17.90
N LEU A 7 2.86 -4.06 -16.71
CA LEU A 7 2.36 -4.94 -15.66
C LEU A 7 1.16 -5.77 -16.13
N GLU A 8 0.24 -5.17 -16.88
CA GLU A 8 -0.94 -5.84 -17.47
C GLU A 8 -0.57 -7.01 -18.38
N LYS A 9 0.62 -6.98 -18.99
CA LYS A 9 1.11 -8.00 -19.94
C LYS A 9 2.18 -8.89 -19.33
N ASP A 10 2.44 -8.77 -18.03
CA ASP A 10 3.49 -9.52 -17.35
C ASP A 10 2.90 -10.81 -16.78
N ASP A 11 3.01 -11.89 -17.54
CA ASP A 11 2.47 -13.20 -17.14
C ASP A 11 3.15 -13.76 -15.90
N ASP A 12 4.43 -13.45 -15.67
CA ASP A 12 5.19 -13.94 -14.51
C ASP A 12 4.64 -13.29 -13.23
N MET A 13 4.42 -11.97 -13.27
CA MET A 13 3.81 -11.24 -12.17
C MET A 13 2.36 -11.67 -11.92
N ALA A 14 1.58 -11.88 -12.98
CA ALA A 14 0.21 -12.37 -12.87
C ALA A 14 0.16 -13.74 -12.19
N ARG A 15 1.02 -14.69 -12.59
CA ARG A 15 1.10 -16.01 -11.96
C ARG A 15 1.55 -15.93 -10.50
N ALA A 16 2.56 -15.12 -10.19
CA ALA A 16 3.01 -14.92 -8.81
C ALA A 16 1.90 -14.33 -7.92
N HIS A 17 1.15 -13.37 -8.44
CA HIS A 17 0.00 -12.79 -7.75
C HIS A 17 -1.11 -13.82 -7.49
N SER A 18 -1.50 -14.60 -8.50
CA SER A 18 -2.52 -15.64 -8.33
C SER A 18 -2.12 -16.71 -7.30
N LEU A 19 -0.86 -17.16 -7.32
CA LEU A 19 -0.36 -18.11 -6.33
C LEU A 19 -0.40 -17.53 -4.90
N ALA A 20 0.00 -16.27 -4.72
CA ALA A 20 -0.05 -15.61 -3.42
C ALA A 20 -1.49 -15.42 -2.93
N ALA A 21 -2.42 -15.05 -3.83
CA ALA A 21 -3.83 -14.85 -3.49
C ALA A 21 -4.51 -16.14 -3.03
N SER A 22 -4.18 -17.29 -3.64
CA SER A 22 -4.73 -18.60 -3.27
C SER A 22 -4.06 -19.27 -2.07
N ALA A 23 -2.95 -18.72 -1.55
CA ALA A 23 -2.19 -19.32 -0.45
C ALA A 23 -2.64 -18.83 0.94
N GLY A 24 -3.55 -17.87 1.02
CA GLY A 24 -4.08 -17.36 2.29
C GLY A 24 -5.07 -18.31 2.96
N ASP A 25 -5.38 -18.04 4.24
CA ASP A 25 -6.32 -18.84 5.04
C ASP A 25 -7.80 -18.59 4.71
N THR A 26 -8.10 -17.60 3.86
CA THR A 26 -9.45 -17.16 3.51
C THR A 26 -9.77 -17.45 2.05
N GLU A 27 -11.04 -17.73 1.75
CA GLU A 27 -11.51 -17.87 0.37
C GLU A 27 -11.46 -16.54 -0.39
N ILE A 28 -11.30 -16.62 -1.71
CA ILE A 28 -11.30 -15.46 -2.60
C ILE A 28 -12.75 -15.01 -2.81
N GLY A 29 -13.06 -13.76 -2.48
CA GLY A 29 -14.35 -13.14 -2.75
C GLY A 29 -14.41 -12.41 -4.10
N ASP A 30 -15.60 -12.33 -4.69
CA ASP A 30 -15.83 -11.65 -5.97
C ASP A 30 -15.99 -10.13 -5.83
N ILE A 31 -16.40 -9.66 -4.65
CA ILE A 31 -16.58 -8.23 -4.35
C ILE A 31 -15.41 -7.80 -3.47
N VAL A 32 -14.66 -6.79 -3.93
CA VAL A 32 -13.51 -6.23 -3.22
C VAL A 32 -13.79 -4.76 -2.91
N GLU A 33 -13.90 -4.43 -1.63
CA GLU A 33 -14.11 -3.05 -1.15
C GLU A 33 -12.82 -2.45 -0.59
N GLU A 34 -11.86 -3.29 -0.19
CA GLU A 34 -10.58 -2.90 0.35
C GLU A 34 -9.58 -2.49 -0.73
N HIS A 35 -8.68 -1.56 -0.38
CA HIS A 35 -7.67 -1.05 -1.29
C HIS A 35 -6.32 -0.93 -0.61
N TYR A 36 -5.26 -1.28 -1.34
CA TYR A 36 -3.88 -1.15 -0.87
C TYR A 36 -3.25 0.17 -1.35
N VAL A 37 -2.65 0.89 -0.40
CA VAL A 37 -1.78 2.04 -0.67
C VAL A 37 -0.42 1.82 -0.02
N CYS A 38 0.63 2.43 -0.57
CA CYS A 38 1.99 2.30 -0.06
C CYS A 38 2.55 3.65 0.39
N PHE A 39 3.18 3.68 1.57
CA PHE A 39 3.88 4.86 2.08
C PHE A 39 5.39 4.68 1.98
N THR A 40 6.11 5.69 1.50
CA THR A 40 7.57 5.67 1.38
C THR A 40 8.19 7.04 1.66
N ALA A 41 9.42 7.04 2.17
CA ALA A 41 10.22 8.25 2.36
C ALA A 41 11.22 8.39 1.21
N LEU A 42 11.12 9.49 0.45
CA LEU A 42 12.03 9.81 -0.64
C LEU A 42 12.37 11.30 -0.60
N ASN A 43 13.64 11.65 -0.75
CA ASN A 43 14.11 13.04 -0.79
C ASN A 43 13.52 13.90 0.36
N ARG A 44 13.63 13.40 1.59
CA ARG A 44 13.14 14.04 2.82
C ARG A 44 11.61 14.26 2.86
N THR A 45 10.84 13.53 2.05
CA THR A 45 9.39 13.71 1.91
C THR A 45 8.67 12.37 2.06
N LEU A 46 7.57 12.35 2.82
CA LEU A 46 6.62 11.23 2.85
C LEU A 46 5.74 11.27 1.60
N TYR A 47 5.74 10.17 0.86
CA TYR A 47 4.87 9.94 -0.27
C TYR A 47 3.89 8.81 0.02
N GLU A 48 2.64 9.03 -0.38
CA GLU A 48 1.64 7.98 -0.59
C GLU A 48 1.61 7.63 -2.08
N LEU A 49 1.67 6.33 -2.36
CA LEU A 49 1.60 5.73 -3.68
C LEU A 49 0.29 4.97 -3.78
N ASP A 50 -0.67 5.56 -4.48
CA ASP A 50 -1.99 4.98 -4.75
C ASP A 50 -2.17 4.87 -6.27
N GLY A 51 -2.36 3.63 -6.75
CA GLY A 51 -2.53 3.33 -8.17
C GLY A 51 -3.80 3.91 -8.80
N MET A 52 -4.79 4.29 -7.98
CA MET A 52 -6.02 4.95 -8.44
C MET A 52 -5.86 6.46 -8.63
N LYS A 53 -4.74 7.04 -8.19
CA LYS A 53 -4.46 8.48 -8.29
C LYS A 53 -3.60 8.78 -9.52
N GLY A 54 -3.61 10.05 -9.94
CA GLY A 54 -2.81 10.51 -11.07
C GLY A 54 -1.28 10.47 -10.85
N GLY A 55 -0.85 10.30 -9.61
CA GLY A 55 0.57 10.20 -9.23
C GLY A 55 0.77 10.20 -7.71
N PRO A 56 2.02 10.23 -7.25
CA PRO A 56 2.36 10.23 -5.82
C PRO A 56 1.78 11.45 -5.09
N ILE A 57 1.22 11.23 -3.90
CA ILE A 57 0.70 12.28 -3.01
C ILE A 57 1.78 12.62 -1.98
N LYS A 58 2.04 13.91 -1.79
CA LYS A 58 2.99 14.42 -0.80
C LYS A 58 2.27 14.77 0.50
N HIS A 59 2.77 14.27 1.63
CA HIS A 59 2.16 14.54 2.95
C HIS A 59 3.00 15.48 3.82
N GLY A 60 4.33 15.45 3.71
CA GLY A 60 5.20 16.30 4.52
C GLY A 60 6.63 15.77 4.65
N PRO A 61 7.45 16.33 5.56
CA PRO A 61 8.81 15.85 5.83
C PRO A 61 8.82 14.41 6.34
N SER A 62 9.80 13.62 5.91
CA SER A 62 10.04 12.27 6.43
C SER A 62 11.44 11.76 6.10
N SER A 63 11.90 10.73 6.81
CA SER A 63 13.16 10.02 6.54
C SER A 63 12.95 8.49 6.68
N PRO A 64 13.92 7.66 6.26
CA PRO A 64 13.86 6.22 6.52
C PRO A 64 13.66 5.85 8.00
N GLU A 65 14.19 6.67 8.92
CA GLU A 65 14.10 6.46 10.37
C GLU A 65 12.73 6.87 10.94
N SER A 66 12.11 7.93 10.39
CA SER A 66 10.81 8.44 10.86
C SER A 66 9.61 7.91 10.05
N LEU A 67 9.85 7.21 8.94
CA LEU A 67 8.83 6.78 7.96
C LEU A 67 7.60 6.15 8.61
N LEU A 68 7.79 5.20 9.53
CA LEU A 68 6.68 4.53 10.20
C LEU A 68 5.82 5.53 10.98
N GLN A 69 6.46 6.39 11.78
CA GLN A 69 5.75 7.35 12.63
C GLN A 69 5.02 8.42 11.80
N ASP A 70 5.65 8.88 10.73
CA ASP A 70 5.07 9.89 9.83
C ASP A 70 3.88 9.31 9.04
N ALA A 71 4.02 8.09 8.51
CA ALA A 71 2.95 7.40 7.79
C ALA A 71 1.75 7.11 8.70
N VAL A 72 1.98 6.69 9.95
CA VAL A 72 0.90 6.44 10.94
C VAL A 72 0.02 7.66 11.15
N ASN A 73 0.59 8.87 11.12
CA ASN A 73 -0.22 10.09 11.27
C ASN A 73 -1.20 10.26 10.10
N VAL A 74 -0.75 9.99 8.87
CA VAL A 74 -1.62 10.03 7.68
C VAL A 74 -2.67 8.93 7.73
N ILE A 75 -2.26 7.70 8.08
CA ILE A 75 -3.16 6.54 8.20
C ILE A 75 -4.28 6.83 9.21
N LYS A 76 -3.97 7.41 10.37
CA LYS A 76 -4.99 7.82 11.36
C LYS A 76 -5.99 8.81 10.78
N THR A 77 -5.55 9.78 9.98
CA THR A 77 -6.46 10.70 9.29
C THR A 77 -7.33 10.00 8.25
N MET A 78 -6.83 8.96 7.57
CA MET A 78 -7.64 8.13 6.66
C MET A 78 -8.72 7.36 7.43
N MET A 79 -8.35 6.72 8.55
CA MET A 79 -9.30 5.98 9.40
C MET A 79 -10.41 6.90 9.94
N GLN A 80 -10.07 8.12 10.36
CA GLN A 80 -11.04 9.11 10.85
C GLN A 80 -12.09 9.53 9.80
N ARG A 81 -11.82 9.35 8.49
CA ARG A 81 -12.79 9.65 7.43
C ARG A 81 -13.85 8.57 7.26
N ILE A 82 -13.63 7.39 7.85
CA ILE A 82 -14.55 6.24 7.81
C ILE A 82 -14.73 5.72 9.24
N PRO A 83 -15.32 6.54 10.14
CA PRO A 83 -15.27 6.32 11.58
C PRO A 83 -15.94 5.03 12.05
N ASP A 84 -16.86 4.47 11.25
CA ASP A 84 -17.60 3.25 11.59
C ASP A 84 -16.95 1.97 11.04
N SER A 85 -15.86 2.09 10.26
CA SER A 85 -15.15 0.94 9.73
C SER A 85 -14.06 0.46 10.70
N VAL A 86 -13.94 -0.87 10.81
CA VAL A 86 -12.82 -1.54 11.50
C VAL A 86 -11.90 -2.27 10.52
N ASN A 87 -12.21 -2.23 9.22
CA ASN A 87 -11.53 -3.00 8.17
C ASN A 87 -10.26 -2.28 7.70
N PHE A 88 -9.28 -2.19 8.59
CA PHE A 88 -7.96 -1.62 8.29
C PHE A 88 -6.87 -2.63 8.63
N ASN A 89 -5.86 -2.72 7.77
CA ASN A 89 -4.65 -3.47 8.02
C ASN A 89 -3.42 -2.62 7.66
N VAL A 90 -2.34 -2.78 8.42
CA VAL A 90 -1.05 -2.15 8.14
C VAL A 90 0.05 -3.20 8.18
N MET A 91 0.79 -3.32 7.08
CA MET A 91 1.98 -4.14 6.99
C MET A 91 3.22 -3.28 6.84
N VAL A 92 4.32 -3.68 7.49
CA VAL A 92 5.59 -2.95 7.45
C VAL A 92 6.66 -3.81 6.82
N LEU A 93 7.25 -3.33 5.72
CA LEU A 93 8.45 -3.93 5.15
C LEU A 93 9.67 -3.46 5.97
N SER A 94 10.15 -4.33 6.84
CA SER A 94 11.29 -4.06 7.73
C SER A 94 12.45 -5.02 7.47
N ARG A 95 13.67 -4.60 7.84
CA ARG A 95 14.80 -5.52 7.90
C ARG A 95 14.56 -6.49 9.05
N LYS A 96 14.76 -7.79 8.80
CA LYS A 96 14.78 -8.80 9.85
C LYS A 96 15.87 -8.44 10.86
N LEU A 97 15.50 -8.31 12.13
CA LEU A 97 16.48 -8.18 13.22
C LEU A 97 17.30 -9.48 13.26
N LYS A 98 18.63 -9.33 13.39
CA LYS A 98 19.55 -10.45 13.54
C LYS A 98 19.39 -11.07 14.92
#